data_AF-A0A961XNR6-F1
#
_entry.id   AF-A0A961XNR6-F1
#
_cell.length_a   1.000
_cell.length_b   1.000
_cell.length_c   1.000
_cell.angle_alpha   90.00
_cell.angle_beta   90.00
_cell.angle_gamma   90.00
#
_symmetry.space_group_name_H-M   'P 1'
#
loop_
_entity.id
_entity.type
_entity.pdbx_description
1 polymer ?
#
loop_
_entity_poly.entity_id
_entity_poly.type
_entity_poly.pdbx_seq_one_letter_code
_entity_poly.pdbx_strand_id
1 'polypeptide(L)'
;MQFRRSQFPSGFTFGTATSSYQIEGTSFGKCGSSHWDTFAATPGNVVRGENGDIACDHYHRYAEDFDIIRNAGLDAYRFSISWSRVMPQGTGAVNDEGLDFYDRLVDAMLERNIKPFSTLYHWDLPSPLADLGGWRNRDIAGWFADYTE
;
A
#
# COMPACT_ATOMS: atom_id res chain seq x y z
N MET A 1 12.71 29.19 10.26
CA MET A 1 12.18 28.51 9.05
C MET A 1 11.99 29.54 7.94
N GLN A 2 12.50 29.26 6.75
CA GLN A 2 12.48 30.17 5.59
C GLN A 2 11.14 30.15 4.83
N PHE A 3 10.31 29.12 5.05
CA PHE A 3 8.98 28.99 4.45
C PHE A 3 7.92 28.68 5.51
N ARG A 4 6.68 29.09 5.26
CA ARG A 4 5.50 28.91 6.11
C ARG A 4 4.31 28.45 5.27
N ARG A 5 3.41 27.67 5.86
CA ARG A 5 2.18 27.18 5.22
C ARG A 5 1.33 28.30 4.60
N SER A 6 1.30 29.48 5.23
CA SER A 6 0.57 30.66 4.75
C SER A 6 1.08 31.26 3.43
N GLN A 7 2.24 30.82 2.93
CA GLN A 7 2.79 31.26 1.65
C GLN A 7 2.31 30.41 0.46
N PHE A 8 1.58 29.32 0.73
CA PHE A 8 1.00 28.46 -0.29
C PHE A 8 -0.47 28.86 -0.54
N PRO A 9 -1.05 28.52 -1.71
CA PRO A 9 -2.44 28.81 -2.02
C PRO A 9 -3.40 28.30 -0.93
N SER A 10 -4.49 29.03 -0.72
CA SER A 10 -5.57 28.54 0.15
C SER A 10 -6.06 27.18 -0.36
N GLY A 11 -6.22 26.22 0.56
CA GLY A 11 -6.60 24.84 0.22
C GLY A 11 -5.46 23.95 -0.29
N PHE A 12 -4.21 24.44 -0.33
CA PHE A 12 -3.07 23.58 -0.67
C PHE A 12 -2.97 22.41 0.32
N THR A 13 -2.86 21.20 -0.22
CA THR A 13 -2.85 19.96 0.56
C THR A 13 -1.40 19.56 0.85
N PHE A 14 -1.04 19.48 2.13
CA PHE A 14 0.22 18.92 2.58
C PHE A 14 -0.03 17.52 3.11
N GLY A 15 0.76 16.56 2.67
CA GLY A 15 0.63 15.18 3.11
C GLY A 15 1.96 14.48 3.19
N THR A 16 1.90 13.24 3.65
CA THR A 16 3.01 12.28 3.56
C THR A 16 2.60 11.10 2.69
N ALA A 17 3.58 10.31 2.24
CA ALA A 17 3.36 9.24 1.29
C ALA A 17 4.09 7.96 1.67
N THR A 18 3.46 6.82 1.41
CA THR A 18 3.99 5.48 1.63
C THR A 18 3.62 4.54 0.47
N SER A 19 4.05 3.28 0.56
CA SER A 19 3.53 2.17 -0.23
C SER A 19 3.37 0.93 0.64
N SER A 20 2.42 0.08 0.27
CA SER A 20 1.96 -1.13 0.97
C SER A 20 3.13 -2.03 1.40
N TYR A 21 3.90 -2.56 0.44
CA TYR A 21 4.99 -3.51 0.73
C TYR A 21 6.07 -2.92 1.65
N GLN A 22 6.27 -1.60 1.63
CA GLN A 22 7.30 -0.94 2.43
C GLN A 22 6.94 -0.81 3.91
N ILE A 23 5.64 -0.83 4.28
CA ILE A 23 5.22 -0.52 5.65
C ILE A 23 4.26 -1.53 6.28
N GLU A 24 3.45 -2.26 5.50
CA GLU A 24 2.32 -3.03 6.03
C GLU A 24 2.72 -4.32 6.74
N GLY A 25 3.58 -5.12 6.09
CA GLY A 25 3.79 -6.52 6.43
C GLY A 25 2.95 -7.45 5.56
N THR A 26 3.59 -8.37 4.82
CA THR A 26 2.91 -9.37 3.97
C THR A 26 2.49 -10.64 4.73
N SER A 27 2.96 -10.84 5.97
CA SER A 27 2.63 -12.04 6.78
C SER A 27 1.23 -12.02 7.41
N PHE A 28 0.43 -10.98 7.18
CA PHE A 28 -0.85 -10.75 7.86
C PHE A 28 -2.01 -10.64 6.88
N GLY A 29 -3.25 -10.86 7.36
CA GLY A 29 -4.45 -10.55 6.58
C GLY A 29 -4.70 -11.45 5.37
N LYS A 30 -4.19 -12.69 5.39
CA LYS A 30 -4.23 -13.64 4.24
C LYS A 30 -3.71 -13.03 2.93
N CYS A 31 -2.73 -12.13 3.03
CA CYS A 31 -2.09 -11.55 1.86
C CYS A 31 -1.43 -12.64 1.02
N GLY A 32 -1.70 -12.63 -0.29
CA GLY A 32 -0.92 -13.42 -1.24
C GLY A 32 0.51 -12.91 -1.34
N SER A 33 1.40 -13.71 -1.92
CA SER A 33 2.75 -13.24 -2.22
C SER A 33 2.73 -12.27 -3.40
N SER A 34 3.65 -11.32 -3.38
CA SER A 34 4.00 -10.44 -4.50
C SER A 34 5.35 -10.83 -5.09
N HIS A 35 5.70 -10.30 -6.27
CA HIS A 35 7.04 -10.51 -6.81
C HIS A 35 8.13 -9.93 -5.92
N TRP A 36 7.82 -8.97 -5.04
CA TRP A 36 8.78 -8.40 -4.11
C TRP A 36 9.17 -9.39 -3.01
N ASP A 37 8.23 -10.25 -2.58
CA ASP A 37 8.53 -11.34 -1.64
C ASP A 37 9.55 -12.32 -2.26
N THR A 38 9.31 -12.73 -3.51
CA THR A 38 10.24 -13.60 -4.26
C THR A 38 11.59 -12.92 -4.52
N PHE A 39 11.56 -11.63 -4.87
CA PHE A 39 12.78 -10.85 -5.10
C PHE A 39 13.62 -10.74 -3.83
N ALA A 40 12.98 -10.44 -2.68
CA ALA A 40 13.65 -10.31 -1.39
C ALA A 40 14.19 -11.63 -0.85
N ALA A 41 13.51 -12.75 -1.12
CA ALA A 41 13.96 -14.08 -0.75
C ALA A 41 15.20 -14.55 -1.54
N THR A 42 15.55 -13.90 -2.64
CA THR A 42 16.70 -14.27 -3.47
C THR A 42 18.00 -13.69 -2.89
N PRO A 43 19.02 -14.52 -2.56
CA PRO A 43 20.27 -14.04 -1.98
C PRO A 43 20.96 -12.97 -2.83
N GLY A 44 21.32 -11.85 -2.20
CA GLY A 44 22.05 -10.74 -2.84
C GLY A 44 21.16 -9.68 -3.50
N ASN A 45 19.85 -9.90 -3.63
CA ASN A 45 18.93 -8.90 -4.20
C ASN A 45 18.60 -7.76 -3.22
N VAL A 46 18.55 -8.06 -1.92
CA VAL A 46 18.30 -7.06 -0.86
C VAL A 46 19.49 -6.98 0.07
N VAL A 47 19.91 -5.76 0.39
CA VAL A 47 20.98 -5.48 1.35
C VAL A 47 20.61 -6.11 2.70
N ARG A 48 21.54 -6.87 3.29
CA ARG A 48 21.34 -7.63 4.54
C ARG A 48 20.25 -8.73 4.49
N GLY A 49 19.68 -9.03 3.32
CA GLY A 49 18.64 -10.07 3.18
C GLY A 49 17.33 -9.73 3.89
N GLU A 50 17.00 -8.44 3.98
CA GLU A 50 15.73 -7.97 4.57
C GLU A 50 14.53 -8.24 3.65
N ASN A 51 13.32 -8.31 4.21
CA ASN A 51 12.08 -8.57 3.47
C ASN A 51 10.90 -7.74 4.00
N GLY A 52 9.74 -7.89 3.35
CA GLY A 52 8.51 -7.16 3.68
C GLY A 52 7.56 -7.91 4.62
N ASP A 53 7.98 -8.99 5.27
CA ASP A 53 7.09 -9.87 6.05
C ASP A 53 6.40 -9.12 7.19
N ILE A 54 7.17 -8.29 7.90
CA ILE A 54 6.72 -7.44 9.01
C ILE A 54 6.74 -5.95 8.62
N ALA A 55 7.78 -5.52 7.91
CA ALA A 55 8.00 -4.12 7.52
C ALA A 55 7.94 -3.16 8.73
N CYS A 56 7.06 -2.16 8.70
CA CYS A 56 6.80 -1.24 9.81
C CYS A 56 5.64 -1.71 10.72
N ASP A 57 5.08 -2.90 10.47
CA ASP A 57 3.92 -3.43 11.17
C ASP A 57 2.68 -2.52 11.06
N HIS A 58 2.60 -1.74 9.97
CA HIS A 58 1.50 -0.79 9.74
C HIS A 58 0.14 -1.49 9.66
N TYR A 59 0.11 -2.76 9.25
CA TYR A 59 -1.12 -3.56 9.27
C TYR A 59 -1.81 -3.57 10.64
N HIS A 60 -1.04 -3.61 11.73
CA HIS A 60 -1.55 -3.55 13.10
C HIS A 60 -1.52 -2.14 13.70
N ARG A 61 -0.59 -1.29 13.24
CA ARG A 61 -0.26 0.01 13.88
C ARG A 61 -0.82 1.24 13.19
N TYR A 62 -1.58 1.09 12.10
CA TYR A 62 -2.07 2.22 11.30
C TYR A 62 -2.75 3.33 12.10
N ALA A 63 -3.47 3.01 13.18
CA ALA A 63 -4.11 4.01 14.04
C ALA A 63 -3.09 4.94 14.72
N GLU A 64 -1.98 4.39 15.21
CA GLU A 64 -0.87 5.16 15.81
C GLU A 64 -0.20 6.03 14.75
N ASP A 65 0.02 5.48 13.55
CA ASP A 65 0.61 6.21 12.43
C ASP A 65 -0.26 7.41 12.02
N PHE A 66 -1.59 7.26 12.01
CA PHE A 66 -2.49 8.37 11.68
C PHE A 66 -2.59 9.41 12.79
N ASP A 67 -2.43 9.02 14.05
CA ASP A 67 -2.27 9.99 15.13
C ASP A 67 -0.99 10.82 14.97
N ILE A 68 0.11 10.21 14.50
CA ILE A 68 1.35 10.94 14.18
C ILE A 68 1.12 11.94 13.03
N ILE A 69 0.47 11.51 11.93
CA ILE A 69 0.17 12.37 10.78
C ILE A 69 -0.71 13.56 11.18
N ARG A 70 -1.77 13.31 11.96
CA ARG A 70 -2.63 14.36 12.50
C ARG A 70 -1.85 15.33 13.37
N ASN A 71 -1.03 14.83 14.30
CA ASN A 71 -0.25 15.66 15.22
C ASN A 71 0.82 16.48 14.48
N ALA A 72 1.30 16.01 13.33
CA ALA A 72 2.19 16.76 12.44
C ALA A 72 1.48 17.89 11.66
N GLY A 73 0.14 17.98 11.72
CA GLY A 73 -0.64 19.01 11.02
C GLY A 73 -0.72 18.79 9.50
N LEU A 74 -0.64 17.53 9.06
CA LEU A 74 -0.79 17.13 7.66
C LEU A 74 -2.28 16.92 7.32
N ASP A 75 -2.65 17.27 6.08
CA ASP A 75 -4.04 17.24 5.61
C ASP A 75 -4.39 15.93 4.89
N ALA A 76 -3.39 15.21 4.38
CA ALA A 76 -3.60 14.05 3.51
C ALA A 76 -2.56 12.96 3.75
N TYR A 77 -2.96 11.73 3.46
CA TYR A 77 -2.10 10.58 3.44
C TYR A 77 -2.20 9.86 2.10
N ARG A 78 -1.09 9.79 1.39
CA ARG A 78 -0.97 9.01 0.17
C ARG A 78 -0.46 7.61 0.54
N PHE A 79 -1.21 6.59 0.17
CA PHE A 79 -0.86 5.20 0.40
C PHE A 79 -1.07 4.38 -0.87
N SER A 80 -0.58 3.15 -0.91
CA SER A 80 -0.96 2.20 -1.96
C SER A 80 -1.74 1.03 -1.38
N ILE A 81 -2.58 0.44 -2.22
CA ILE A 81 -3.33 -0.76 -1.92
C ILE A 81 -2.53 -1.94 -2.47
N SER A 82 -2.34 -2.98 -1.65
CA SER A 82 -1.66 -4.17 -2.10
C SER A 82 -2.60 -5.06 -2.90
N TRP A 83 -2.31 -5.21 -4.19
CA TRP A 83 -3.09 -6.09 -5.06
C TRP A 83 -3.07 -7.52 -4.53
N SER A 84 -1.92 -8.03 -4.06
CA SER A 84 -1.83 -9.36 -3.45
C SER A 84 -2.66 -9.52 -2.19
N ARG A 85 -2.96 -8.43 -1.47
CA ARG A 85 -3.83 -8.47 -0.29
C ARG A 85 -5.31 -8.55 -0.69
N VAL A 86 -5.71 -7.78 -1.70
CA VAL A 86 -7.10 -7.72 -2.18
C VAL A 86 -7.47 -8.96 -3.00
N MET A 87 -6.58 -9.39 -3.90
CA MET A 87 -6.75 -10.57 -4.75
C MET A 87 -5.46 -11.41 -4.69
N PRO A 88 -5.36 -12.40 -3.78
CA PRO A 88 -4.14 -13.18 -3.59
C PRO A 88 -3.64 -13.94 -4.83
N GLN A 89 -4.57 -14.35 -5.71
CA GLN A 89 -4.23 -14.99 -6.99
C GLN A 89 -4.03 -13.97 -8.13
N GLY A 90 -4.11 -12.67 -7.82
CA GLY A 90 -4.13 -11.54 -8.75
C GLY A 90 -5.38 -11.41 -9.63
N THR A 91 -6.17 -12.48 -9.73
CA THR A 91 -7.46 -12.51 -10.43
C THR A 91 -8.45 -13.39 -9.64
N GLY A 92 -9.74 -13.30 -9.99
CA GLY A 92 -10.77 -14.16 -9.41
C GLY A 92 -11.22 -13.71 -8.02
N ALA A 93 -11.06 -14.57 -7.02
CA ALA A 93 -11.65 -14.36 -5.70
C ALA A 93 -10.97 -13.21 -4.94
N VAL A 94 -11.81 -12.34 -4.38
CA VAL A 94 -11.43 -11.30 -3.43
C VAL A 94 -11.16 -11.90 -2.06
N ASN A 95 -10.20 -11.33 -1.34
CA ASN A 95 -9.93 -11.61 0.05
C ASN A 95 -10.61 -10.56 0.94
N ASP A 96 -11.74 -10.91 1.54
CA ASP A 96 -12.54 -10.00 2.37
C ASP A 96 -11.73 -9.38 3.53
N GLU A 97 -10.87 -10.17 4.19
CA GLU A 97 -10.01 -9.68 5.28
C GLU A 97 -9.01 -8.61 4.79
N GLY A 98 -8.57 -8.74 3.53
CA GLY A 98 -7.72 -7.79 2.87
C GLY A 98 -8.43 -6.47 2.55
N LEU A 99 -9.68 -6.54 2.08
CA LEU A 99 -10.50 -5.35 1.86
C LEU A 99 -10.89 -4.67 3.17
N ASP A 100 -11.28 -5.44 4.20
CA ASP A 100 -11.63 -4.94 5.53
C ASP A 100 -10.46 -4.17 6.18
N PHE A 101 -9.22 -4.52 5.86
CA PHE A 101 -8.07 -3.74 6.30
C PHE A 101 -8.06 -2.33 5.69
N TYR A 102 -8.24 -2.21 4.37
CA TYR A 102 -8.26 -0.91 3.71
C TYR A 102 -9.49 -0.08 4.04
N ASP A 103 -10.65 -0.73 4.28
CA ASP A 103 -11.86 -0.05 4.75
C ASP A 103 -11.61 0.63 6.10
N ARG A 104 -11.11 -0.12 7.09
CA ARG A 104 -10.72 0.43 8.40
C ARG A 104 -9.61 1.48 8.30
N LEU A 105 -8.71 1.35 7.33
CA LEU A 105 -7.65 2.32 7.08
C LEU A 105 -8.24 3.67 6.67
N VAL A 106 -9.18 3.66 5.72
CA VAL A 106 -9.87 4.84 5.22
C VAL A 106 -10.73 5.47 6.31
N ASP A 107 -11.49 4.68 7.04
CA ASP A 107 -12.29 5.17 8.18
C ASP A 107 -11.40 5.89 9.21
N ALA A 108 -10.29 5.27 9.61
CA ALA A 108 -9.40 5.85 10.61
C ALA A 108 -8.71 7.15 10.14
N MET A 109 -8.44 7.29 8.83
CA MET A 109 -7.97 8.55 8.24
C MET A 109 -9.06 9.64 8.33
N LEU A 110 -10.28 9.32 7.90
CA LEU A 110 -11.39 10.26 7.85
C LEU A 110 -11.79 10.74 9.25
N GLU A 111 -11.81 9.85 10.24
CA GLU A 111 -12.00 10.19 11.67
C GLU A 111 -11.00 11.25 12.16
N ARG A 112 -9.81 11.29 11.58
CA ARG A 112 -8.72 12.22 11.93
C ARG A 112 -8.65 13.43 10.99
N ASN A 113 -9.63 13.60 10.10
CA ASN A 113 -9.65 14.62 9.04
C ASN A 113 -8.44 14.54 8.09
N ILE A 114 -7.91 13.33 7.88
CA ILE A 114 -6.84 13.07 6.91
C ILE A 114 -7.49 12.63 5.60
N LYS A 115 -7.19 13.33 4.51
CA LYS A 115 -7.71 12.97 3.17
C LYS A 115 -6.98 11.75 2.62
N PRO A 116 -7.68 10.68 2.20
CA PRO A 116 -7.07 9.53 1.58
C PRO A 116 -6.67 9.84 0.13
N PHE A 117 -5.45 9.47 -0.26
CA PHE A 117 -4.96 9.52 -1.64
C PHE A 117 -4.44 8.13 -2.02
N SER A 118 -5.30 7.28 -2.58
CA SER A 118 -4.94 5.90 -2.90
C SER A 118 -4.13 5.78 -4.21
N THR A 119 -3.15 4.90 -4.18
CA THR A 119 -2.40 4.43 -5.35
C THR A 119 -2.74 2.97 -5.56
N LEU A 120 -3.37 2.63 -6.69
CA LEU A 120 -3.85 1.28 -6.94
C LEU A 120 -2.73 0.27 -7.23
N TYR A 121 -1.62 0.74 -7.80
CA TYR A 121 -0.43 -0.09 -8.05
C TYR A 121 0.85 0.67 -7.69
N HIS A 122 1.60 0.14 -6.72
CA HIS A 122 2.92 0.66 -6.36
C HIS A 122 3.95 -0.49 -6.34
N TRP A 123 4.11 -1.09 -7.51
CA TRP A 123 5.11 -2.11 -7.84
C TRP A 123 4.85 -3.50 -7.24
N ASP A 124 3.90 -3.71 -6.34
CA ASP A 124 3.64 -4.98 -5.67
C ASP A 124 2.68 -5.90 -6.45
N LEU A 125 3.13 -6.39 -7.61
CA LEU A 125 2.34 -7.33 -8.42
C LEU A 125 2.23 -8.71 -7.76
N PRO A 126 1.05 -9.34 -7.72
CA PRO A 126 0.88 -10.72 -7.24
C PRO A 126 1.81 -11.70 -7.96
N SER A 127 2.49 -12.57 -7.21
CA SER A 127 3.42 -13.55 -7.79
C SER A 127 2.76 -14.41 -8.88
N PRO A 128 1.51 -14.87 -8.75
CA PRO A 128 0.85 -15.63 -9.81
C PRO A 128 0.78 -14.88 -11.15
N LEU A 129 0.61 -13.56 -11.13
CA LEU A 129 0.61 -12.75 -12.36
C LEU A 129 2.04 -12.45 -12.87
N ALA A 130 2.99 -12.31 -11.95
CA ALA A 130 4.40 -12.16 -12.30
C ALA A 130 4.93 -13.41 -13.04
N ASP A 131 4.54 -14.60 -12.57
CA ASP A 131 4.88 -15.90 -13.17
C ASP A 131 4.27 -16.07 -14.57
N LEU A 132 3.11 -15.46 -14.83
CA LEU A 132 2.49 -15.36 -16.15
C LEU A 132 3.12 -14.31 -17.07
N GLY A 133 4.24 -13.70 -16.66
CA GLY A 133 5.01 -12.73 -17.44
C GLY A 133 4.86 -11.28 -17.00
N GLY A 134 3.96 -11.00 -16.04
CA GLY A 134 3.71 -9.67 -15.48
C GLY A 134 3.42 -8.62 -16.55
N TRP A 135 4.06 -7.45 -16.44
CA TRP A 135 3.86 -6.34 -17.39
C TRP A 135 4.28 -6.60 -18.84
N ARG A 136 4.92 -7.75 -19.13
CA ARG A 136 5.20 -8.19 -20.51
C ARG A 136 4.04 -8.99 -21.11
N ASN A 137 3.10 -9.45 -20.28
CA ASN A 137 1.89 -10.11 -20.72
C ASN A 137 0.81 -9.04 -20.97
N ARG A 138 0.15 -9.08 -22.14
CA ARG A 138 -0.89 -8.11 -22.50
C ARG A 138 -2.12 -8.19 -21.59
N ASP A 139 -2.42 -9.38 -21.07
CA ASP A 139 -3.61 -9.62 -20.25
C ASP A 139 -3.55 -8.89 -18.90
N ILE A 140 -2.35 -8.46 -18.48
CA ILE A 140 -2.12 -7.73 -17.23
C ILE A 140 -2.96 -6.46 -17.10
N ALA A 141 -3.24 -5.79 -18.22
CA ALA A 141 -4.03 -4.58 -18.22
C ALA A 141 -5.51 -4.89 -17.94
N GLY A 142 -6.00 -6.05 -18.40
CA GLY A 142 -7.34 -6.54 -18.10
C GLY A 142 -7.47 -6.98 -16.65
N TRP A 143 -6.52 -7.79 -16.16
CA TRP A 143 -6.50 -8.20 -14.75
C TRP A 143 -6.37 -7.02 -13.79
N PHE A 144 -5.59 -6.01 -14.17
CA PHE A 144 -5.51 -4.78 -13.39
C PHE A 144 -6.83 -4.02 -13.40
N ALA A 145 -7.54 -3.95 -14.53
CA ALA A 145 -8.87 -3.37 -14.59
C ALA A 145 -9.85 -4.11 -13.66
N ASP A 146 -9.88 -5.45 -13.73
CA ASP A 146 -10.73 -6.30 -12.87
C ASP A 146 -10.45 -6.08 -11.37
N TYR A 147 -9.19 -5.86 -11.00
CA TYR A 147 -8.80 -5.53 -9.63
C TYR A 147 -9.30 -4.15 -9.16
N THR A 148 -9.51 -3.22 -10.09
CA THR A 148 -9.85 -1.82 -9.77
C THR A 148 -11.34 -1.48 -9.88
N GLU A 149 -12.18 -2.43 -10.29
CA GLU A 149 -13.64 -2.33 -10.31
C GLU A 149 -14.26 -2.59 -8.93
#